data_AF-A0A916GRC1-F1
#
_entry.id   AF-A0A916GRC1-F1
#
_cell.length_a   1.000
_cell.length_b   1.000
_cell.length_c   1.000
_cell.angle_alpha   90.00
_cell.angle_beta   90.00
_cell.angle_gamma   90.00
#
_symmetry.space_group_name_H-M   'P 1'
#
loop_
_entity.id
_entity.type
_entity.pdbx_description
1 polymer ?
#
loop_
_entity_poly.entity_id
_entity_poly.type
_entity_poly.pdbx_seq_one_letter_code
_entity_poly.pdbx_strand_id
1 'polypeptide(L)'
;MKFLNRISLAYLTFPFILFALGWLRLSIAIPVTLLTVWAIWKLFAHPPIHYSLFPTPKTTFYLLLITFLWLFFSGIGGYTFQNWDHHWRNAVFHDLIAYDFPVVYSAPEKGPIQMLVYYVGYFLPAAWVGKFLGWGAANFALFLWTWLGVLLVVFHLAHKGEGTSPLRVLKWAFLLIFFSGLDSLGLLFFAKDYPTLFPSIQHLEIWSGNLQYSSFTTQLFWVFNQAVPAWLCVVMCVTLTLNEVKGKGLEHKLGDSSLTAKRFAQNDTIGQLIFIWSLCLFFAPLAALGLLPYLVIEFLKHTDFKSPFKNLSFDVLLASGVIVLVSFLYFSSNTAAQERGLQPIALKDYLAFFLFEGGILWLALAPLKWRDPRWAMTGLLLAVIPFIQLGSGRDFVMRASIAPLFYLMMMTGEAIFQKTTPRLLLITCYLLLAPGSFTPLYEINRSIYRTYEYYFVLDPSQRAQSSGEVITHLEQPGAPEYDHPGSLVADKIQTMKFMDDKLSKNFIANVRQSLFYKYLASH
;
A
#
# COMPACT_ATOMS: atom_id res chain seq x y z
N MET A 1 -7.37 -13.19 17.30
CA MET A 1 -6.14 -12.38 17.12
C MET A 1 -4.83 -13.17 16.97
N LYS A 2 -4.60 -14.36 17.59
CA LYS A 2 -3.36 -15.13 17.35
C LYS A 2 -3.09 -15.37 15.88
N PHE A 3 -4.13 -15.80 15.17
CA PHE A 3 -4.02 -16.10 13.76
C PHE A 3 -3.91 -14.83 12.91
N LEU A 4 -4.58 -13.72 13.27
CA LEU A 4 -4.56 -12.51 12.43
C LEU A 4 -3.14 -11.92 12.29
N ASN A 5 -2.46 -11.62 13.41
CA ASN A 5 -1.09 -11.07 13.34
C ASN A 5 -0.13 -12.05 12.67
N ARG A 6 -0.25 -13.35 12.97
CA ARG A 6 0.61 -14.39 12.38
C ARG A 6 0.38 -14.54 10.88
N ILE A 7 -0.86 -14.57 10.43
CA ILE A 7 -1.23 -14.62 9.00
C ILE A 7 -0.74 -13.35 8.31
N SER A 8 -0.87 -12.17 8.91
CA SER A 8 -0.38 -10.92 8.32
C SER A 8 1.15 -10.88 8.21
N LEU A 9 1.87 -11.34 9.24
CA LEU A 9 3.33 -11.46 9.16
C LEU A 9 3.75 -12.49 8.11
N ALA A 10 3.08 -13.64 8.02
CA ALA A 10 3.33 -14.64 6.98
C ALA A 10 3.05 -14.07 5.58
N TYR A 11 1.92 -13.36 5.41
CA TYR A 11 1.53 -12.69 4.18
C TYR A 11 2.59 -11.68 3.71
N LEU A 12 3.11 -10.85 4.61
CA LEU A 12 4.14 -9.86 4.27
C LEU A 12 5.52 -10.50 4.05
N THR A 13 5.85 -11.59 4.74
CA THR A 13 7.21 -12.15 4.68
C THR A 13 7.38 -13.18 3.57
N PHE A 14 6.33 -13.93 3.22
CA PHE A 14 6.40 -14.95 2.17
C PHE A 14 6.92 -14.39 0.83
N PRO A 15 6.47 -13.22 0.34
CA PRO A 15 7.02 -12.62 -0.86
C PRO A 15 8.50 -12.24 -0.75
N PHE A 16 8.97 -11.79 0.42
CA PHE A 16 10.39 -11.50 0.64
C PHE A 16 11.23 -12.79 0.58
N ILE A 17 10.73 -13.91 1.09
CA ILE A 17 11.43 -15.21 0.99
C ILE A 17 11.53 -15.64 -0.48
N LEU A 18 10.44 -15.53 -1.25
CA LEU A 18 10.49 -15.82 -2.69
C LEU A 18 11.49 -14.92 -3.42
N PHE A 19 11.51 -13.62 -3.08
CA PHE A 19 12.49 -12.69 -3.62
C PHE A 19 13.91 -13.09 -3.24
N ALA A 20 14.19 -13.40 -1.97
CA ALA A 20 15.52 -13.78 -1.53
C ALA A 20 16.04 -15.03 -2.27
N LEU A 21 15.20 -16.05 -2.43
CA LEU A 21 15.54 -17.29 -3.15
C LEU A 21 15.66 -17.10 -4.66
N GLY A 22 14.91 -16.16 -5.25
CA GLY A 22 14.92 -15.91 -6.70
C GLY A 22 15.98 -14.90 -7.14
N TRP A 23 16.26 -13.86 -6.36
CA TRP A 23 17.15 -12.78 -6.75
C TRP A 23 18.56 -12.93 -6.17
N LEU A 24 18.74 -13.55 -5.00
CA LEU A 24 20.05 -13.61 -4.35
C LEU A 24 20.81 -14.89 -4.70
N ARG A 25 22.15 -14.83 -4.69
CA ARG A 25 23.02 -16.03 -4.73
C ARG A 25 22.62 -16.99 -3.63
N LEU A 26 22.60 -18.29 -3.90
CA LEU A 26 22.20 -19.30 -2.92
C LEU A 26 22.99 -19.22 -1.60
N SER A 27 24.27 -18.87 -1.66
CA SER A 27 25.13 -18.67 -0.48
C SER A 27 24.66 -17.55 0.44
N ILE A 28 23.90 -16.58 -0.08
CA ILE A 28 23.31 -15.47 0.67
C ILE A 28 21.83 -15.75 0.95
N ALA A 29 21.10 -16.25 -0.06
CA ALA A 29 19.68 -16.52 0.00
C ALA A 29 19.32 -17.48 1.14
N ILE A 30 20.10 -18.55 1.33
CA ILE A 30 19.84 -19.55 2.38
C ILE A 30 19.98 -18.93 3.78
N PRO A 31 21.11 -18.30 4.18
CA PRO A 31 21.21 -17.61 5.47
C PRO A 31 20.15 -16.54 5.69
N VAL A 32 19.86 -15.71 4.68
CA VAL A 32 18.84 -14.65 4.77
C VAL A 32 17.46 -15.27 5.04
N THR A 33 17.09 -16.31 4.29
CA THR A 33 15.81 -17.00 4.44
C THR A 33 15.69 -17.66 5.81
N LEU A 34 16.73 -18.38 6.27
CA LEU A 34 16.74 -19.04 7.57
C LEU A 34 16.61 -18.03 8.71
N LEU A 35 17.34 -16.91 8.64
CA LEU A 35 17.26 -15.82 9.62
C LEU A 35 15.86 -15.19 9.64
N THR A 36 15.27 -14.93 8.48
CA THR A 36 13.92 -14.36 8.37
C THR A 36 12.87 -15.33 8.92
N VAL A 37 12.95 -16.63 8.58
CA VAL A 37 12.04 -17.65 9.12
C VAL A 37 12.20 -17.81 10.63
N TRP A 38 13.43 -17.77 11.14
CA TRP A 38 13.72 -17.79 12.58
C TRP A 38 13.08 -16.59 13.31
N ALA A 39 13.23 -15.39 12.76
CA ALA A 39 12.63 -14.18 13.30
C ALA A 39 11.09 -14.31 13.37
N ILE A 40 10.44 -14.74 12.29
CA ILE A 40 8.99 -14.99 12.27
C ILE A 40 8.59 -16.03 13.33
N TRP A 41 9.33 -17.14 13.42
CA TRP A 41 9.05 -18.19 14.41
C TRP A 41 9.10 -17.66 15.84
N LYS A 42 10.11 -16.82 16.17
CA LYS A 42 10.15 -16.12 17.46
C LYS A 42 8.96 -15.20 17.67
N LEU A 43 8.60 -14.39 16.66
CA LEU A 43 7.43 -13.51 16.74
C LEU A 43 6.13 -14.31 16.92
N PHE A 44 6.06 -15.54 16.42
CA PHE A 44 4.90 -16.42 16.60
C PHE A 44 4.86 -17.04 17.99
N ALA A 45 6.00 -17.26 18.64
CA ALA A 45 6.09 -17.91 19.94
C ALA A 45 5.49 -17.08 21.09
N HIS A 46 5.34 -15.76 20.92
CA HIS A 46 4.70 -14.91 21.92
C HIS A 46 3.16 -15.06 21.92
N PRO A 47 2.53 -15.37 23.07
CA PRO A 47 1.09 -15.54 23.15
C PRO A 47 0.38 -14.17 23.12
N PRO A 48 -0.58 -13.97 22.21
CA PRO A 48 -1.30 -12.71 22.09
C PRO A 48 -2.38 -12.53 23.15
N ILE A 49 -2.77 -11.27 23.33
CA ILE A 49 -3.98 -10.89 24.07
C ILE A 49 -5.21 -11.46 23.35
N HIS A 50 -6.11 -12.05 24.11
CA HIS A 50 -7.36 -12.60 23.59
C HIS A 50 -8.38 -11.48 23.35
N TYR A 51 -8.66 -11.20 22.08
CA TYR A 51 -9.95 -10.68 21.64
C TYR A 51 -10.35 -11.45 20.38
N SER A 52 -11.52 -12.06 20.41
CA SER A 52 -12.12 -12.72 19.24
C SER A 52 -13.35 -11.92 18.85
N LEU A 53 -13.17 -11.01 17.90
CA LEU A 53 -14.30 -10.45 17.17
C LEU A 53 -14.41 -11.25 15.88
N PHE A 54 -15.02 -12.42 15.96
CA PHE A 54 -15.51 -13.06 14.75
C PHE A 54 -16.81 -12.36 14.38
N PRO A 55 -16.91 -11.75 13.20
CA PRO A 55 -18.18 -11.21 12.73
C PRO A 55 -19.18 -12.36 12.66
N THR A 56 -20.48 -12.05 12.80
CA THR A 56 -21.52 -13.06 12.56
C THR A 56 -21.38 -13.64 11.14
N PRO A 57 -21.87 -14.86 10.85
CA PRO A 57 -21.83 -15.42 9.50
C PRO A 57 -22.43 -14.45 8.45
N LYS A 58 -23.55 -13.80 8.80
CA LYS A 58 -24.19 -12.76 7.96
C LYS A 58 -23.25 -11.57 7.71
N THR A 59 -22.62 -11.03 8.74
CA THR A 59 -21.65 -9.93 8.59
C THR A 59 -20.43 -10.35 7.78
N THR A 60 -19.94 -11.57 7.98
CA THR A 60 -18.81 -12.13 7.24
C THR A 60 -19.15 -12.25 5.75
N PHE A 61 -20.35 -12.75 5.41
CA PHE A 61 -20.82 -12.80 4.04
C PHE A 61 -20.82 -11.41 3.38
N TYR A 62 -21.40 -10.40 4.02
CA TYR A 62 -21.40 -9.03 3.47
C TYR A 62 -20.00 -8.43 3.35
N LEU A 63 -19.12 -8.71 4.32
CA LEU A 63 -17.73 -8.26 4.26
C LEU A 63 -17.02 -8.86 3.05
N LEU A 64 -17.14 -10.18 2.87
CA LEU A 64 -16.58 -10.90 1.73
C LEU A 64 -17.14 -10.34 0.43
N LEU A 65 -18.47 -10.18 0.33
CA LEU A 65 -19.12 -9.66 -0.87
C LEU A 65 -18.67 -8.24 -1.21
N ILE A 66 -18.67 -7.31 -0.25
CA ILE A 66 -18.31 -5.90 -0.50
C ILE A 66 -16.83 -5.77 -0.90
N THR A 67 -15.94 -6.45 -0.18
CA THR A 67 -14.50 -6.41 -0.51
C THR A 67 -14.18 -7.13 -1.81
N PHE A 68 -14.91 -8.21 -2.13
CA PHE A 68 -14.82 -8.90 -3.41
C PHE A 68 -15.27 -7.98 -4.55
N LEU A 69 -16.42 -7.32 -4.43
CA LEU A 69 -16.93 -6.41 -5.47
C LEU A 69 -16.02 -5.21 -5.67
N TRP A 70 -15.52 -4.61 -4.58
CA TRP A 70 -14.57 -3.51 -4.65
C TRP A 70 -13.28 -3.93 -5.39
N LEU A 71 -12.73 -5.09 -5.06
CA LEU A 71 -11.57 -5.64 -5.76
C LEU A 71 -11.89 -6.04 -7.20
N PHE A 72 -13.06 -6.61 -7.46
CA PHE A 72 -13.49 -7.04 -8.78
C PHE A 72 -13.52 -5.86 -9.75
N PHE A 73 -14.01 -4.69 -9.32
CA PHE A 73 -14.00 -3.48 -10.14
C PHE A 73 -12.65 -2.76 -10.18
N SER A 74 -11.61 -3.23 -9.49
CA SER A 74 -10.26 -2.66 -9.61
C SER A 74 -9.52 -3.04 -10.90
N GLY A 75 -10.06 -3.98 -11.68
CA GLY A 75 -9.41 -4.55 -12.86
C GLY A 75 -8.32 -5.59 -12.54
N ILE A 76 -7.98 -5.81 -11.26
CA ILE A 76 -6.98 -6.82 -10.87
C ILE A 76 -7.43 -8.21 -11.33
N GLY A 77 -6.53 -8.94 -11.98
CA GLY A 77 -6.82 -10.24 -12.60
C GLY A 77 -7.40 -10.16 -14.02
N GLY A 78 -7.66 -8.95 -14.55
CA GLY A 78 -8.12 -8.73 -15.92
C GLY A 78 -9.59 -9.06 -16.17
N TYR A 79 -10.41 -9.14 -15.10
CA TYR A 79 -11.84 -9.50 -15.21
C TYR A 79 -12.76 -8.32 -15.56
N THR A 80 -12.32 -7.10 -15.23
CA THR A 80 -13.02 -5.83 -15.47
C THR A 80 -12.03 -4.80 -16.01
N PHE A 81 -12.53 -3.61 -16.33
CA PHE A 81 -11.71 -2.52 -16.83
C PHE A 81 -10.52 -2.21 -15.91
N GLN A 82 -9.33 -2.17 -16.51
CA GLN A 82 -8.09 -1.76 -15.89
C GLN A 82 -7.78 -0.30 -16.22
N ASN A 83 -7.20 0.43 -15.27
CA ASN A 83 -6.70 1.79 -15.57
C ASN A 83 -5.35 1.72 -16.27
N TRP A 84 -4.95 2.81 -16.95
CA TRP A 84 -3.70 2.91 -17.73
C TRP A 84 -2.46 2.31 -17.06
N ASP A 85 -2.31 2.52 -15.75
CA ASP A 85 -1.17 2.06 -14.97
C ASP A 85 -0.96 0.54 -15.05
N HIS A 86 -2.04 -0.24 -15.25
CA HIS A 86 -1.97 -1.69 -15.41
C HIS A 86 -1.17 -2.13 -16.63
N HIS A 87 -0.97 -1.30 -17.67
CA HIS A 87 -0.05 -1.62 -18.77
C HIS A 87 1.32 -2.06 -18.26
N TRP A 88 1.87 -1.30 -17.31
CA TRP A 88 3.16 -1.61 -16.72
C TRP A 88 3.09 -2.79 -15.74
N ARG A 89 2.01 -2.91 -14.96
CA ARG A 89 1.89 -3.99 -13.95
C ARG A 89 1.67 -5.33 -14.62
N ASN A 90 0.87 -5.39 -15.68
CA ASN A 90 0.66 -6.58 -16.49
C ASN A 90 1.97 -7.00 -17.18
N ALA A 91 2.73 -6.05 -17.75
CA ALA A 91 4.04 -6.35 -18.34
C ALA A 91 5.03 -6.91 -17.31
N VAL A 92 5.14 -6.28 -16.14
CA VAL A 92 5.94 -6.79 -15.02
C VAL A 92 5.48 -8.19 -14.63
N PHE A 93 4.16 -8.42 -14.53
CA PHE A 93 3.62 -9.70 -14.11
C PHE A 93 3.85 -10.81 -15.16
N HIS A 94 3.69 -10.49 -16.45
CA HIS A 94 4.05 -11.36 -17.56
C HIS A 94 5.53 -11.75 -17.52
N ASP A 95 6.43 -10.77 -17.35
CA ASP A 95 7.86 -11.03 -17.33
C ASP A 95 8.26 -11.88 -16.11
N LEU A 96 7.66 -11.66 -14.94
CA LEU A 96 7.89 -12.50 -13.76
C LEU A 96 7.42 -13.96 -13.96
N ILE A 97 6.45 -14.21 -14.84
CA ILE A 97 6.02 -15.56 -15.18
C ILE A 97 6.96 -16.14 -16.23
N ALA A 98 7.26 -15.40 -17.29
CA ALA A 98 7.96 -15.88 -18.49
C ALA A 98 9.48 -16.06 -18.32
N TYR A 99 10.15 -15.20 -17.55
CA TYR A 99 11.62 -15.22 -17.41
C TYR A 99 12.06 -15.83 -16.08
N ASP A 100 13.27 -16.39 -16.04
CA ASP A 100 13.90 -16.85 -14.81
C ASP A 100 14.15 -15.71 -13.82
N PHE A 101 14.32 -16.04 -12.55
CA PHE A 101 14.64 -15.08 -11.50
C PHE A 101 16.16 -15.00 -11.27
N PRO A 102 16.73 -13.79 -11.13
CA PRO A 102 16.10 -12.48 -11.32
C PRO A 102 15.82 -12.21 -12.80
N VAL A 103 14.80 -11.41 -13.10
CA VAL A 103 14.44 -11.09 -14.48
C VAL A 103 15.49 -10.17 -15.11
N VAL A 104 16.28 -10.71 -16.04
CA VAL A 104 17.32 -10.02 -16.80
C VAL A 104 16.95 -10.00 -18.28
N TYR A 105 16.87 -8.82 -18.88
CA TYR A 105 16.49 -8.62 -20.28
C TYR A 105 17.69 -8.66 -21.23
N SER A 106 18.84 -8.14 -20.80
CA SER A 106 20.08 -8.15 -21.57
C SER A 106 21.30 -8.16 -20.65
N ALA A 107 22.29 -9.02 -20.96
CA ALA A 107 23.54 -9.14 -20.22
C ALA A 107 24.74 -9.34 -21.18
N PRO A 108 25.04 -8.38 -22.07
CA PRO A 108 26.18 -8.48 -22.98
C PRO A 108 27.52 -8.50 -22.22
N GLU A 109 28.60 -8.99 -22.83
CA GLU A 109 29.95 -8.96 -22.20
C GLU A 109 30.40 -7.51 -21.93
N LYS A 110 30.18 -6.62 -22.89
CA LYS A 110 30.42 -5.17 -22.82
C LYS A 110 29.09 -4.42 -23.08
N GLY A 111 28.76 -3.42 -22.27
CA GLY A 111 27.52 -2.62 -22.43
C GLY A 111 26.60 -2.64 -21.21
N PRO A 112 25.38 -2.10 -21.25
CA PRO A 112 24.47 -2.11 -20.09
C PRO A 112 24.01 -3.55 -19.75
N ILE A 113 23.74 -3.84 -18.47
CA ILE A 113 23.02 -5.05 -18.05
C ILE A 113 21.63 -4.61 -17.60
N GLN A 114 20.61 -4.94 -18.37
CA GLN A 114 19.23 -4.52 -18.09
C GLN A 114 18.53 -5.56 -17.23
N MET A 115 18.17 -5.17 -16.02
CA MET A 115 17.43 -6.01 -15.07
C MET A 115 16.16 -5.32 -14.63
N LEU A 116 15.11 -6.09 -14.36
CA LEU A 116 13.90 -5.59 -13.71
C LEU A 116 14.23 -5.19 -12.27
N VAL A 117 14.11 -3.90 -11.97
CA VAL A 117 14.29 -3.31 -10.64
C VAL A 117 13.06 -2.45 -10.31
N TYR A 118 12.05 -3.14 -9.78
CA TYR A 118 10.75 -2.58 -9.39
C TYR A 118 10.24 -3.24 -8.10
N TYR A 119 9.11 -2.78 -7.57
CA TYR A 119 8.39 -3.35 -6.42
C TYR A 119 7.77 -4.75 -6.73
N VAL A 120 8.61 -5.70 -7.14
CA VAL A 120 8.23 -7.01 -7.67
C VAL A 120 7.68 -7.94 -6.59
N GLY A 121 8.07 -7.73 -5.33
CA GLY A 121 7.73 -8.60 -4.21
C GLY A 121 6.27 -8.99 -4.18
N TYR A 122 5.37 -8.01 -4.28
CA TYR A 122 3.92 -8.25 -4.21
C TYR A 122 3.39 -9.26 -5.25
N PHE A 123 3.98 -9.30 -6.43
CA PHE A 123 3.56 -10.17 -7.53
C PHE A 123 4.11 -11.60 -7.41
N LEU A 124 5.20 -11.81 -6.67
CA LEU A 124 5.94 -13.07 -6.64
C LEU A 124 5.10 -14.29 -6.24
N PRO A 125 4.21 -14.24 -5.22
CA PRO A 125 3.36 -15.38 -4.88
C PRO A 125 2.50 -15.85 -6.06
N ALA A 126 1.89 -14.91 -6.77
CA ALA A 126 1.02 -15.21 -7.91
C ALA A 126 1.82 -15.57 -9.17
N ALA A 127 2.99 -14.95 -9.37
CA ALA A 127 3.87 -15.25 -10.50
C ALA A 127 4.45 -16.65 -10.37
N TRP A 128 4.80 -17.08 -9.15
CA TRP A 128 5.24 -18.44 -8.87
C TRP A 128 4.18 -19.48 -9.23
N VAL A 129 2.90 -19.23 -8.92
CA VAL A 129 1.78 -20.06 -9.40
C VAL A 129 1.71 -20.04 -10.93
N GLY A 130 1.85 -18.87 -11.53
CA GLY A 130 1.84 -18.68 -12.98
C GLY A 130 2.94 -19.43 -13.73
N LYS A 131 4.13 -19.58 -13.13
CA LYS A 131 5.22 -20.36 -13.72
C LYS A 131 4.86 -21.82 -13.98
N PHE A 132 3.98 -22.40 -13.16
CA PHE A 132 3.55 -23.80 -13.30
C PHE A 132 2.20 -23.96 -14.00
N LEU A 133 1.28 -23.00 -13.84
CA LEU A 133 -0.12 -23.12 -14.27
C LEU A 133 -0.55 -22.10 -15.32
N GLY A 134 0.36 -21.22 -15.76
CA GLY A 134 0.13 -20.23 -16.81
C GLY A 134 -0.60 -18.96 -16.37
N TRP A 135 -0.82 -18.07 -17.34
CA TRP A 135 -1.32 -16.69 -17.14
C TRP A 135 -2.67 -16.61 -16.41
N GLY A 136 -3.64 -17.45 -16.78
CA GLY A 136 -4.97 -17.43 -16.17
C GLY A 136 -4.95 -17.78 -14.69
N ALA A 137 -4.21 -18.83 -14.32
CA ALA A 137 -4.03 -19.22 -12.92
C ALA A 137 -3.25 -18.16 -12.12
N ALA A 138 -2.27 -17.51 -12.74
CA ALA A 138 -1.51 -16.42 -12.13
C ALA A 138 -2.43 -15.24 -11.77
N ASN A 139 -3.29 -14.80 -12.70
CA ASN A 139 -4.22 -13.71 -12.47
C ASN A 139 -5.25 -14.02 -11.39
N PHE A 140 -5.77 -15.25 -11.37
CA PHE A 140 -6.66 -15.70 -10.31
C PHE A 140 -5.95 -15.73 -8.95
N ALA A 141 -4.70 -16.21 -8.90
CA ALA A 141 -3.89 -16.18 -7.69
C ALA A 141 -3.59 -14.75 -7.23
N LEU A 142 -3.31 -13.82 -8.15
CA LEU A 142 -3.08 -12.41 -7.84
C LEU A 142 -4.33 -11.73 -7.25
N PHE A 143 -5.50 -12.07 -7.79
CA PHE A 143 -6.79 -11.63 -7.28
C PHE A 143 -7.00 -12.13 -5.84
N LEU A 144 -6.85 -13.43 -5.60
CA LEU A 144 -6.99 -14.02 -4.26
C LEU A 144 -5.96 -13.47 -3.26
N TRP A 145 -4.72 -13.29 -3.69
CA TRP A 145 -3.65 -12.72 -2.87
C TRP A 145 -3.96 -11.28 -2.45
N THR A 146 -4.49 -10.48 -3.38
CA THR A 146 -4.89 -9.10 -3.08
C THR A 146 -6.11 -9.04 -2.20
N TRP A 147 -7.10 -9.90 -2.44
CA TRP A 147 -8.30 -9.98 -1.62
C TRP A 147 -7.97 -10.36 -0.18
N LEU A 148 -7.08 -11.33 0.02
CA LEU A 148 -6.55 -11.70 1.34
C LEU A 148 -5.90 -10.50 2.02
N GLY A 149 -5.04 -9.74 1.33
CA GLY A 149 -4.42 -8.53 1.86
C GLY A 149 -5.43 -7.49 2.34
N VAL A 150 -6.45 -7.19 1.51
CA VAL A 150 -7.55 -6.26 1.86
C VAL A 150 -8.33 -6.75 3.07
N LEU A 151 -8.67 -8.04 3.13
CA LEU A 151 -9.37 -8.62 4.28
C LEU A 151 -8.54 -8.47 5.56
N LEU A 152 -7.24 -8.74 5.52
CA LEU A 152 -6.34 -8.57 6.65
C LEU A 152 -6.33 -7.11 7.14
N VAL A 153 -6.23 -6.14 6.23
CA VAL A 153 -6.29 -4.70 6.56
C VAL A 153 -7.61 -4.37 7.28
N VAL A 154 -8.75 -4.76 6.72
CA VAL A 154 -10.07 -4.47 7.31
C VAL A 154 -10.24 -5.14 8.67
N PHE A 155 -9.77 -6.37 8.83
CA PHE A 155 -9.79 -7.05 10.13
C PHE A 155 -8.94 -6.30 11.15
N HIS A 156 -7.71 -5.88 10.84
CA HIS A 156 -6.91 -5.08 11.77
C HIS A 156 -7.58 -3.75 12.13
N LEU A 157 -8.14 -3.04 11.15
CA LEU A 157 -8.90 -1.80 11.40
C LEU A 157 -10.05 -2.01 12.39
N ALA A 158 -10.81 -3.11 12.22
CA ALA A 158 -11.92 -3.46 13.09
C ALA A 158 -11.50 -3.81 14.54
N HIS A 159 -10.24 -4.21 14.76
CA HIS A 159 -9.74 -4.58 16.08
C HIS A 159 -9.13 -3.40 16.86
N LYS A 160 -8.95 -2.23 16.23
CA LYS A 160 -8.33 -1.05 16.85
C LYS A 160 -9.09 -0.46 18.05
N GLY A 161 -10.43 -0.59 18.09
CA GLY A 161 -11.27 0.13 19.06
C GLY A 161 -11.87 -0.72 20.18
N GLU A 162 -12.37 -0.07 21.24
CA GLU A 162 -13.23 -0.70 22.25
C GLU A 162 -14.65 -0.80 21.72
N GLY A 163 -15.18 -2.01 21.55
CA GLY A 163 -16.54 -2.23 21.03
C GLY A 163 -16.71 -3.60 20.38
N THR A 164 -17.79 -4.29 20.75
CA THR A 164 -18.08 -5.67 20.35
C THR A 164 -19.07 -5.77 19.18
N SER A 165 -19.45 -4.64 18.57
CA SER A 165 -20.47 -4.65 17.52
C SER A 165 -19.98 -5.46 16.31
N PRO A 166 -20.73 -6.49 15.87
CA PRO A 166 -20.34 -7.28 14.72
C PRO A 166 -20.25 -6.42 13.45
N LEU A 167 -21.08 -5.38 13.32
CA LEU A 167 -21.09 -4.47 12.17
C LEU A 167 -19.85 -3.58 12.06
N ARG A 168 -18.98 -3.54 13.07
CA ARG A 168 -17.78 -2.70 13.05
C ARG A 168 -16.88 -3.00 11.86
N VAL A 169 -16.72 -4.27 11.49
CA VAL A 169 -15.88 -4.66 10.36
C VAL A 169 -16.39 -4.08 9.04
N LEU A 170 -17.72 -4.03 8.87
CA LEU A 170 -18.35 -3.39 7.71
C LEU A 170 -18.14 -1.89 7.73
N LYS A 171 -18.31 -1.23 8.89
CA LYS A 171 -18.08 0.22 9.01
C LYS A 171 -16.67 0.62 8.58
N TRP A 172 -15.65 -0.15 8.99
CA TRP A 172 -14.27 0.09 8.56
C TRP A 172 -14.04 -0.25 7.09
N ALA A 173 -14.66 -1.30 6.55
CA ALA A 173 -14.61 -1.60 5.12
C ALA A 173 -15.20 -0.43 4.29
N PHE A 174 -16.39 0.05 4.66
CA PHE A 174 -17.05 1.19 4.02
C PHE A 174 -16.20 2.46 4.11
N LEU A 175 -15.65 2.77 5.30
CA LEU A 175 -14.77 3.92 5.45
C LEU A 175 -13.53 3.78 4.57
N LEU A 176 -12.88 2.61 4.54
CA LEU A 176 -11.71 2.38 3.69
C LEU A 176 -12.03 2.58 2.21
N ILE A 177 -13.17 2.08 1.73
CA ILE A 177 -13.58 2.21 0.31
C ILE A 177 -13.86 3.66 -0.07
N PHE A 178 -14.60 4.38 0.78
CA PHE A 178 -15.16 5.69 0.43
C PHE A 178 -14.37 6.90 0.98
N PHE A 179 -13.26 6.69 1.67
CA PHE A 179 -12.44 7.78 2.20
C PHE A 179 -11.55 8.41 1.10
N SER A 180 -11.71 9.71 0.90
CA SER A 180 -10.92 10.54 -0.02
C SER A 180 -10.78 11.98 0.49
N GLY A 181 -9.91 12.75 -0.16
CA GLY A 181 -9.93 14.21 -0.13
C GLY A 181 -11.21 14.80 -0.76
N LEU A 182 -11.37 16.12 -0.66
CA LEU A 182 -12.49 16.87 -1.23
C LEU A 182 -12.26 17.18 -2.71
N ASP A 183 -11.81 16.21 -3.50
CA ASP A 183 -11.39 16.41 -4.90
C ASP A 183 -12.49 17.02 -5.75
N SER A 184 -13.74 16.59 -5.55
CA SER A 184 -14.91 17.14 -6.24
C SER A 184 -15.11 18.64 -6.01
N LEU A 185 -14.78 19.13 -4.81
CA LEU A 185 -14.82 20.55 -4.49
C LEU A 185 -13.54 21.27 -4.95
N GLY A 186 -12.38 20.63 -4.81
CA GLY A 186 -11.10 21.15 -5.32
C GLY A 186 -11.19 21.43 -6.82
N LEU A 187 -11.75 20.47 -7.54
CA LEU A 187 -12.14 20.58 -8.94
C LEU A 187 -13.06 21.76 -9.22
N LEU A 188 -14.20 21.84 -8.52
CA LEU A 188 -15.21 22.88 -8.74
C LEU A 188 -14.66 24.31 -8.58
N PHE A 189 -13.71 24.51 -7.66
CA PHE A 189 -13.20 25.83 -7.33
C PHE A 189 -11.85 26.19 -7.98
N PHE A 190 -11.03 25.21 -8.35
CA PHE A 190 -9.63 25.45 -8.75
C PHE A 190 -9.21 24.83 -10.07
N ALA A 191 -9.89 23.79 -10.58
CA ALA A 191 -9.53 23.21 -11.86
C ALA A 191 -9.91 24.14 -13.02
N LYS A 192 -9.05 24.20 -14.04
CA LYS A 192 -9.24 25.09 -15.20
C LYS A 192 -9.93 24.40 -16.37
N ASP A 193 -9.44 23.21 -16.74
CA ASP A 193 -9.90 22.52 -17.96
C ASP A 193 -10.27 21.05 -17.71
N TYR A 194 -9.35 20.27 -17.16
CA TYR A 194 -9.55 18.85 -16.84
C TYR A 194 -8.95 18.54 -15.46
N PRO A 195 -9.59 17.68 -14.63
CA PRO A 195 -10.86 16.99 -14.86
C PRO A 195 -12.07 17.96 -14.81
N THR A 196 -13.27 17.44 -15.02
CA THR A 196 -14.57 18.10 -14.80
C THR A 196 -15.51 17.15 -14.04
N LEU A 197 -16.58 17.68 -13.44
CA LEU A 197 -17.50 16.86 -12.63
C LEU A 197 -18.32 15.87 -13.48
N PHE A 198 -18.44 16.10 -14.78
CA PHE A 198 -19.26 15.26 -15.66
C PHE A 198 -18.52 14.94 -16.97
N PRO A 199 -18.59 13.70 -17.47
CA PRO A 199 -19.38 12.58 -16.94
C PRO A 199 -18.82 12.01 -15.62
N SER A 200 -19.63 11.28 -14.85
CA SER A 200 -19.28 10.77 -13.52
C SER A 200 -18.34 9.54 -13.55
N ILE A 201 -17.36 9.56 -14.44
CA ILE A 201 -16.34 8.53 -14.70
C ILE A 201 -14.92 9.11 -14.69
N GLN A 202 -14.79 10.42 -14.51
CA GLN A 202 -13.49 11.11 -14.57
C GLN A 202 -12.61 10.80 -13.37
N HIS A 203 -11.29 10.91 -13.56
CA HIS A 203 -10.31 10.79 -12.49
C HIS A 203 -10.13 12.15 -11.78
N LEU A 204 -10.82 12.35 -10.64
CA LEU A 204 -10.94 13.67 -10.02
C LEU A 204 -9.64 14.18 -9.35
N GLU A 205 -8.79 13.29 -8.86
CA GLU A 205 -7.67 13.60 -7.95
C GLU A 205 -6.52 14.39 -8.58
N ILE A 206 -6.55 14.60 -9.89
CA ILE A 206 -5.56 15.40 -10.64
C ILE A 206 -5.96 16.87 -10.78
N TRP A 207 -7.02 17.31 -10.09
CA TRP A 207 -7.51 18.69 -10.09
C TRP A 207 -6.43 19.71 -9.67
N SER A 208 -5.45 19.30 -8.86
CA SER A 208 -4.34 20.14 -8.39
C SER A 208 -3.05 19.96 -9.22
N GLY A 209 -3.20 19.62 -10.50
CA GLY A 209 -2.06 19.47 -11.42
C GLY A 209 -1.13 18.35 -10.97
N ASN A 210 0.08 18.71 -10.51
CA ASN A 210 1.11 17.74 -10.11
C ASN A 210 1.01 17.23 -8.66
N LEU A 211 0.08 17.76 -7.87
CA LEU A 211 -0.14 17.32 -6.50
C LEU A 211 -1.34 16.40 -6.45
N GLN A 212 -1.21 15.30 -5.72
CA GLN A 212 -2.27 14.30 -5.58
C GLN A 212 -2.13 13.52 -4.28
N TYR A 213 -3.19 13.48 -3.48
CA TYR A 213 -3.35 12.57 -2.35
C TYR A 213 -4.42 11.53 -2.69
N SER A 214 -3.97 10.38 -3.16
CA SER A 214 -4.88 9.38 -3.69
C SER A 214 -5.78 8.77 -2.62
N SER A 215 -7.07 8.66 -2.90
CA SER A 215 -8.03 7.84 -2.15
C SER A 215 -7.59 6.37 -2.11
N PHE A 216 -8.08 5.61 -1.13
CA PHE A 216 -7.72 4.19 -1.05
C PHE A 216 -8.30 3.37 -2.21
N THR A 217 -9.41 3.80 -2.80
CA THR A 217 -9.93 3.18 -4.03
C THR A 217 -9.01 3.44 -5.21
N THR A 218 -8.57 4.68 -5.44
CA THR A 218 -7.57 4.97 -6.48
C THR A 218 -6.29 4.16 -6.23
N GLN A 219 -5.80 4.14 -5.00
CA GLN A 219 -4.61 3.38 -4.64
C GLN A 219 -4.77 1.87 -4.96
N LEU A 220 -5.93 1.27 -4.68
CA LEU A 220 -6.21 -0.13 -5.06
C LEU A 220 -6.31 -0.29 -6.58
N PHE A 221 -6.91 0.66 -7.28
CA PHE A 221 -7.24 0.55 -8.71
C PHE A 221 -6.03 0.80 -9.62
N TRP A 222 -5.00 1.49 -9.12
CA TRP A 222 -3.82 1.91 -9.89
C TRP A 222 -2.50 1.32 -9.36
N VAL A 223 -2.35 1.22 -8.03
CA VAL A 223 -1.06 0.89 -7.37
C VAL A 223 -1.17 -0.14 -6.24
N PHE A 224 -2.08 -1.11 -6.37
CA PHE A 224 -2.37 -2.11 -5.34
C PHE A 224 -1.13 -2.81 -4.76
N ASN A 225 -0.13 -3.05 -5.60
CA ASN A 225 1.11 -3.74 -5.25
C ASN A 225 1.94 -3.01 -4.18
N GLN A 226 1.78 -1.69 -4.07
CA GLN A 226 2.40 -0.87 -3.04
C GLN A 226 1.40 -0.55 -1.91
N ALA A 227 0.15 -0.27 -2.27
CA ALA A 227 -0.86 0.24 -1.35
C ALA A 227 -1.30 -0.80 -0.30
N VAL A 228 -1.72 -1.99 -0.72
CA VAL A 228 -2.22 -3.05 0.18
C VAL A 228 -1.20 -3.44 1.25
N PRO A 229 0.08 -3.74 0.93
CA PRO A 229 1.07 -4.07 1.95
C PRO A 229 1.39 -2.87 2.85
N ALA A 230 1.41 -1.63 2.32
CA ALA A 230 1.63 -0.44 3.12
C ALA A 230 0.51 -0.21 4.14
N TRP A 231 -0.77 -0.32 3.72
CA TRP A 231 -1.92 -0.24 4.63
C TRP A 231 -1.85 -1.27 5.75
N LEU A 232 -1.49 -2.51 5.38
CA LEU A 232 -1.35 -3.61 6.33
C LEU A 232 -0.25 -3.31 7.36
N CYS A 233 0.90 -2.82 6.91
CA CYS A 233 1.99 -2.44 7.80
C CYS A 233 1.58 -1.29 8.75
N VAL A 234 0.96 -0.23 8.23
CA VAL A 234 0.49 0.91 9.02
C VAL A 234 -0.48 0.45 10.12
N VAL A 235 -1.52 -0.31 9.76
CA VAL A 235 -2.53 -0.75 10.73
C VAL A 235 -1.98 -1.77 11.74
N MET A 236 -1.03 -2.62 11.33
CA MET A 236 -0.35 -3.55 12.24
C MET A 236 0.50 -2.81 13.28
N CYS A 237 1.26 -1.79 12.88
CA CYS A 237 2.04 -0.97 13.81
C CYS A 237 1.13 -0.30 14.87
N VAL A 238 -0.01 0.22 14.43
CA VAL A 238 -1.01 0.82 15.32
C VAL A 238 -1.67 -0.22 16.24
N THR A 239 -2.04 -1.38 15.71
CA THR A 239 -2.69 -2.43 16.51
C THR A 239 -1.72 -3.02 17.54
N LEU A 240 -0.44 -3.14 17.19
CA LEU A 240 0.61 -3.62 18.06
C LEU A 240 0.81 -2.70 19.28
N THR A 241 0.98 -1.39 19.04
CA THR A 241 1.18 -0.39 20.11
C THR A 241 -0.04 -0.28 21.02
N LEU A 242 -1.25 -0.31 20.46
CA LEU A 242 -2.48 -0.31 21.26
C LEU A 242 -2.62 -1.55 22.15
N ASN A 243 -2.23 -2.73 21.65
CA ASN A 243 -2.26 -3.95 22.45
C ASN A 243 -1.24 -3.89 23.59
N GLU A 244 -0.05 -3.33 23.37
CA GLU A 244 0.94 -3.17 24.43
C GLU A 244 0.45 -2.23 25.55
N VAL A 245 -0.12 -1.06 25.18
CA VAL A 245 -0.68 -0.11 26.17
C VAL A 245 -1.77 -0.78 27.01
N LYS A 246 -2.67 -1.54 26.38
CA LYS A 246 -3.70 -2.33 27.09
C LYS A 246 -3.10 -3.41 27.98
N GLY A 247 -2.06 -4.09 27.50
CA GLY A 247 -1.30 -5.10 28.25
C GLY A 247 -0.73 -4.52 29.54
N LYS A 248 0.02 -3.41 29.47
CA LYS A 248 0.56 -2.70 30.65
C LYS A 248 -0.54 -2.26 31.63
N GLY A 249 -1.68 -1.80 31.11
CA GLY A 249 -2.84 -1.45 31.94
C GLY A 249 -3.44 -2.65 32.68
N LEU A 250 -3.40 -3.85 32.08
CA LEU A 250 -3.83 -5.10 32.72
C LEU A 250 -2.82 -5.59 33.76
N GLU A 251 -1.51 -5.49 33.47
CA GLU A 251 -0.43 -5.81 34.44
C GLU A 251 -0.60 -5.03 35.74
N HIS A 252 -0.77 -3.71 35.62
CA HIS A 252 -0.97 -2.82 36.77
C HIS A 252 -2.21 -3.21 37.59
N LYS A 253 -3.26 -3.75 36.96
CA LYS A 253 -4.49 -4.18 37.64
C LYS A 253 -4.39 -5.56 38.28
N LEU A 254 -3.63 -6.49 37.68
CA LEU A 254 -3.56 -7.90 38.07
C LEU A 254 -2.37 -8.23 38.98
N GLY A 255 -1.41 -7.32 39.13
CA GLY A 255 -0.19 -7.52 39.90
C GLY A 255 0.88 -8.33 39.15
N ASP A 256 2.14 -8.07 39.52
CA ASP A 256 3.37 -8.55 38.86
C ASP A 256 3.59 -10.08 38.98
N SER A 257 2.77 -10.76 39.80
CA SER A 257 2.84 -12.20 40.03
C SER A 257 2.08 -13.04 38.99
N SER A 258 1.22 -12.43 38.16
CA SER A 258 0.49 -13.19 37.15
C SER A 258 1.40 -13.60 35.98
N LEU A 259 1.36 -14.88 35.59
CA LEU A 259 2.08 -15.41 34.42
C LEU A 259 1.75 -14.63 33.14
N THR A 260 0.55 -14.06 33.09
CA THR A 260 0.05 -13.18 32.04
C THR A 260 0.81 -11.85 32.04
N ALA A 261 1.03 -11.22 33.19
CA ALA A 261 1.80 -9.99 33.31
C ALA A 261 3.28 -10.19 32.94
N LYS A 262 3.95 -11.22 33.46
CA LYS A 262 5.36 -11.49 33.09
C LYS A 262 5.59 -11.73 31.60
N ARG A 263 4.57 -12.24 30.88
CA ARG A 263 4.63 -12.45 29.41
C ARG A 263 4.41 -11.16 28.62
N PHE A 264 3.72 -10.16 29.18
CA PHE A 264 3.50 -8.85 28.57
C PHE A 264 4.74 -7.97 28.66
N ALA A 265 5.39 -7.96 29.83
CA ALA A 265 6.65 -7.26 30.07
C ALA A 265 7.80 -7.69 29.14
N GLN A 266 7.67 -8.85 28.46
CA GLN A 266 8.67 -9.43 27.56
C GLN A 266 8.35 -9.27 26.06
N ASN A 267 7.29 -8.55 25.68
CA ASN A 267 6.95 -8.41 24.26
C ASN A 267 7.89 -7.42 23.57
N ASP A 268 8.67 -7.89 22.60
CA ASP A 268 9.56 -7.06 21.78
C ASP A 268 8.75 -6.24 20.75
N THR A 269 8.02 -5.22 21.22
CA THR A 269 7.22 -4.36 20.35
C THR A 269 8.10 -3.55 19.41
N ILE A 270 9.23 -3.02 19.89
CA ILE A 270 10.13 -2.21 19.07
C ILE A 270 10.72 -3.05 17.94
N GLY A 271 11.23 -4.26 18.23
CA GLY A 271 11.73 -5.17 17.22
C GLY A 271 10.65 -5.59 16.22
N GLN A 272 9.41 -5.82 16.67
CA GLN A 272 8.27 -6.07 15.78
C GLN A 272 7.93 -4.88 14.86
N LEU A 273 7.93 -3.66 15.39
CA LEU A 273 7.71 -2.44 14.61
C LEU A 273 8.80 -2.27 13.54
N ILE A 274 10.07 -2.48 13.90
CA ILE A 274 11.20 -2.41 12.97
C ILE A 274 11.08 -3.51 11.90
N PHE A 275 10.69 -4.72 12.28
CA PHE A 275 10.47 -5.83 11.35
C PHE A 275 9.35 -5.54 10.36
N ILE A 276 8.18 -5.07 10.83
CA ILE A 276 7.07 -4.67 9.96
C ILE A 276 7.48 -3.52 9.02
N TRP A 277 8.23 -2.55 9.53
CA TRP A 277 8.73 -1.44 8.71
C TRP A 277 9.73 -1.90 7.64
N SER A 278 10.61 -2.85 7.95
CA SER A 278 11.54 -3.43 6.97
C SER A 278 10.81 -4.10 5.81
N LEU A 279 9.70 -4.80 6.10
CA LEU A 279 8.84 -5.39 5.08
C LEU A 279 8.07 -4.31 4.31
N CYS A 280 7.60 -3.25 4.98
CA CYS A 280 6.99 -2.10 4.31
C CYS A 280 7.95 -1.46 3.30
N LEU A 281 9.23 -1.29 3.67
CA LEU A 281 10.28 -0.80 2.76
C LEU A 281 10.47 -1.73 1.57
N PHE A 282 10.44 -3.04 1.77
CA PHE A 282 10.56 -4.02 0.69
C PHE A 282 9.41 -3.91 -0.35
N PHE A 283 8.16 -3.69 0.08
CA PHE A 283 7.04 -3.56 -0.85
C PHE A 283 6.84 -2.14 -1.40
N ALA A 284 7.03 -1.12 -0.58
CA ALA A 284 6.67 0.26 -0.87
C ALA A 284 7.62 1.25 -0.16
N PRO A 285 8.84 1.47 -0.68
CA PRO A 285 9.85 2.31 -0.05
C PRO A 285 9.36 3.71 0.32
N LEU A 286 8.62 4.37 -0.57
CA LEU A 286 8.10 5.72 -0.33
C LEU A 286 7.04 5.74 0.77
N ALA A 287 6.15 4.76 0.82
CA ALA A 287 5.19 4.62 1.91
C ALA A 287 5.88 4.32 3.26
N ALA A 288 6.96 3.53 3.23
CA ALA A 288 7.76 3.26 4.42
C ALA A 288 8.46 4.52 4.96
N LEU A 289 8.91 5.43 4.08
CA LEU A 289 9.41 6.75 4.49
C LEU A 289 8.31 7.59 5.14
N GLY A 290 7.09 7.59 4.59
CA GLY A 290 5.93 8.26 5.20
C GLY A 290 5.51 7.67 6.56
N LEU A 291 5.73 6.37 6.78
CA LEU A 291 5.44 5.68 8.03
C LEU A 291 6.51 5.94 9.11
N LEU A 292 7.77 6.16 8.73
CA LEU A 292 8.91 6.27 9.64
C LEU A 292 8.72 7.30 10.79
N PRO A 293 8.20 8.53 10.55
CA PRO A 293 7.99 9.51 11.63
C PRO A 293 7.00 9.05 12.70
N TYR A 294 6.01 8.23 12.34
CA TYR A 294 5.10 7.62 13.32
C TYR A 294 5.83 6.57 14.16
N LEU A 295 6.72 5.78 13.57
CA LEU A 295 7.52 4.81 14.31
C LEU A 295 8.47 5.48 15.29
N VAL A 296 9.05 6.62 14.92
CA VAL A 296 9.86 7.43 15.85
C VAL A 296 9.03 7.84 17.08
N ILE A 297 7.80 8.31 16.88
CA ILE A 297 6.90 8.62 18.01
C ILE A 297 6.68 7.39 18.90
N GLU A 298 6.42 6.23 18.31
CA GLU A 298 6.19 5.01 19.08
C GLU A 298 7.47 4.50 19.75
N PHE A 299 8.64 4.62 19.13
CA PHE A 299 9.93 4.31 19.78
C PHE A 299 10.16 5.21 20.99
N LEU A 300 9.93 6.52 20.88
CA LEU A 300 10.09 7.44 22.00
C LEU A 300 9.12 7.12 23.16
N LYS A 301 7.91 6.65 22.87
CA LYS A 301 6.92 6.28 23.89
C LYS A 301 7.21 4.93 24.56
N HIS A 302 7.75 3.98 23.82
CA HIS A 302 7.87 2.59 24.24
C HIS A 302 9.29 2.21 24.70
N THR A 303 10.29 3.04 24.42
CA THR A 303 11.68 2.83 24.89
C THR A 303 11.82 3.26 26.35
N ASP A 304 12.30 2.35 27.21
CA ASP A 304 12.86 2.75 28.50
C ASP A 304 14.28 3.27 28.29
N PHE A 305 14.46 4.59 28.34
CA PHE A 305 15.75 5.25 28.13
C PHE A 305 16.82 4.86 29.16
N LYS A 306 16.44 4.28 30.30
CA LYS A 306 17.41 3.73 31.27
C LYS A 306 17.96 2.36 30.82
N SER A 307 17.19 1.61 30.04
CA SER A 307 17.56 0.27 29.57
C SER A 307 17.05 -0.03 28.14
N PRO A 308 17.51 0.73 27.11
CA PRO A 308 16.90 0.75 25.78
C PRO A 308 16.94 -0.61 25.06
N PHE A 309 17.86 -1.50 25.43
CA PHE A 309 18.06 -2.80 24.79
C PHE A 309 17.44 -3.98 25.56
N LYS A 310 16.79 -3.74 26.72
CA LYS A 310 16.39 -4.80 27.66
C LYS A 310 15.42 -5.84 27.08
N ASN A 311 14.52 -5.41 26.21
CA ASN A 311 13.45 -6.25 25.63
C ASN A 311 13.63 -6.50 24.13
N LEU A 312 14.79 -6.14 23.57
CA LEU A 312 15.01 -6.14 22.13
C LEU A 312 15.57 -7.48 21.67
N SER A 313 14.86 -8.17 20.78
CA SER A 313 15.33 -9.43 20.21
C SER A 313 16.35 -9.14 19.12
N PHE A 314 17.63 -9.35 19.43
CA PHE A 314 18.72 -9.12 18.48
C PHE A 314 18.52 -9.88 17.16
N ASP A 315 17.97 -11.09 17.20
CA ASP A 315 17.68 -11.89 16.01
C ASP A 315 16.66 -11.20 15.08
N VAL A 316 15.61 -10.61 15.66
CA VAL A 316 14.55 -9.90 14.91
C VAL A 316 15.10 -8.61 14.34
N LEU A 317 15.93 -7.88 15.09
CA LEU A 317 16.65 -6.71 14.57
C LEU A 317 17.59 -7.07 13.43
N LEU A 318 18.37 -8.14 13.58
CA LEU A 318 19.32 -8.59 12.56
C LEU A 318 18.58 -8.96 11.29
N ALA A 319 17.48 -9.73 11.40
CA ALA A 319 16.62 -10.05 10.26
C ALA A 319 16.07 -8.78 9.59
N SER A 320 15.59 -7.83 10.39
CA SER A 320 15.07 -6.55 9.88
C SER A 320 16.15 -5.73 9.17
N GLY A 321 17.36 -5.65 9.74
CA GLY A 321 18.50 -4.95 9.15
C GLY A 321 18.94 -5.57 7.84
N VAL A 322 18.92 -6.90 7.75
CA VAL A 322 19.19 -7.64 6.50
C VAL A 322 18.12 -7.35 5.44
N ILE A 323 16.83 -7.38 5.80
CA ILE A 323 15.74 -7.02 4.87
C ILE A 323 15.92 -5.60 4.35
N VAL A 324 16.22 -4.64 5.24
CA VAL A 324 16.48 -3.23 4.87
C VAL A 324 17.68 -3.13 3.93
N LEU A 325 18.80 -3.78 4.26
CA LEU A 325 20.01 -3.73 3.45
C LEU A 325 19.78 -4.30 2.04
N VAL A 326 19.17 -5.49 1.95
CA VAL A 326 18.86 -6.14 0.67
C VAL A 326 17.92 -5.26 -0.16
N SER A 327 16.85 -4.76 0.44
CA SER A 327 15.88 -3.90 -0.24
C SER A 327 16.51 -2.59 -0.70
N PHE A 328 17.32 -1.95 0.15
CA PHE A 328 18.03 -0.73 -0.19
C PHE A 328 18.99 -0.94 -1.36
N LEU A 329 19.83 -1.97 -1.32
CA LEU A 329 20.77 -2.26 -2.40
C LEU A 329 20.04 -2.58 -3.71
N TYR A 330 18.95 -3.35 -3.65
CA TYR A 330 18.11 -3.63 -4.80
C TYR A 330 17.53 -2.36 -5.41
N PHE A 331 16.78 -1.56 -4.65
CA PHE A 331 16.16 -0.33 -5.17
C PHE A 331 17.18 0.74 -5.58
N SER A 332 18.34 0.81 -4.92
CA SER A 332 19.42 1.73 -5.30
C SER A 332 20.06 1.40 -6.65
N SER A 333 19.79 0.21 -7.20
CA SER A 333 20.22 -0.16 -8.55
C SER A 333 19.43 0.59 -9.62
N ASN A 334 18.25 1.13 -9.29
CA ASN A 334 17.45 1.90 -10.23
C ASN A 334 17.85 3.39 -10.22
N THR A 335 18.28 3.89 -11.38
CA THR A 335 18.72 5.28 -11.58
C THR A 335 17.58 6.29 -11.66
N ALA A 336 16.33 5.86 -11.85
CA ALA A 336 15.17 6.75 -11.91
C ALA A 336 14.94 7.51 -10.58
N ALA A 337 15.43 6.99 -9.46
CA ALA A 337 15.32 7.60 -8.13
C ALA A 337 16.41 8.65 -7.81
N GLN A 338 17.18 9.12 -8.81
CA GLN A 338 18.30 10.03 -8.57
C GLN A 338 17.94 11.52 -8.62
N GLU A 339 16.85 11.92 -9.29
CA GLU A 339 16.36 13.30 -9.21
C GLU A 339 15.79 13.55 -7.81
N ARG A 340 16.44 14.43 -7.04
CA ARG A 340 16.03 14.80 -5.68
C ARG A 340 16.04 16.31 -5.57
N GLY A 341 14.97 16.88 -5.02
CA GLY A 341 14.89 18.32 -4.87
C GLY A 341 13.70 18.77 -4.05
N LEU A 342 13.60 20.08 -3.92
CA LEU A 342 12.40 20.75 -3.45
C LEU A 342 11.71 21.35 -4.68
N GLN A 343 10.41 21.12 -4.80
CA GLN A 343 9.62 21.75 -5.86
C GLN A 343 8.97 23.04 -5.33
N PRO A 344 9.08 24.17 -6.07
CA PRO A 344 8.38 25.39 -5.71
C PRO A 344 6.88 25.25 -6.01
N ILE A 345 6.05 25.58 -5.04
CA ILE A 345 4.59 25.57 -5.18
C ILE A 345 4.07 26.94 -4.77
N ALA A 346 3.22 27.54 -5.58
CA ALA A 346 2.60 28.82 -5.23
C ALA A 346 1.77 28.65 -3.96
N LEU A 347 1.87 29.60 -3.03
CA LEU A 347 1.22 29.50 -1.70
C LEU A 347 -0.29 29.25 -1.82
N LYS A 348 -0.97 29.89 -2.78
CA LYS A 348 -2.40 29.70 -3.03
C LYS A 348 -2.73 28.25 -3.39
N ASP A 349 -1.98 27.69 -4.34
CA ASP A 349 -2.22 26.34 -4.85
C ASP A 349 -1.90 25.29 -3.78
N TYR A 350 -0.82 25.50 -3.03
CA TYR A 350 -0.48 24.70 -1.86
C TYR A 350 -1.57 24.73 -0.79
N LEU A 351 -2.06 25.91 -0.40
CA LEU A 351 -3.09 26.03 0.64
C LEU A 351 -4.40 25.38 0.19
N ALA A 352 -4.80 25.57 -1.07
CA ALA A 352 -5.96 24.90 -1.64
C ALA A 352 -5.80 23.37 -1.59
N PHE A 353 -4.68 22.85 -2.09
CA PHE A 353 -4.35 21.43 -2.06
C PHE A 353 -4.39 20.88 -0.62
N PHE A 354 -3.59 21.45 0.30
CA PHE A 354 -3.51 20.97 1.68
C PHE A 354 -4.88 20.96 2.37
N LEU A 355 -5.66 22.03 2.24
CA LEU A 355 -6.97 22.13 2.91
C LEU A 355 -7.97 21.11 2.36
N PHE A 356 -8.07 20.96 1.04
CA PHE A 356 -9.08 20.11 0.41
C PHE A 356 -8.71 18.63 0.46
N GLU A 357 -7.42 18.29 0.42
CA GLU A 357 -6.96 16.89 0.39
C GLU A 357 -6.90 16.21 1.76
N GLY A 358 -7.16 16.95 2.83
CA GLY A 358 -7.22 16.38 4.18
C GLY A 358 -7.04 17.38 5.31
N GLY A 359 -6.54 18.58 5.03
CA GLY A 359 -6.28 19.62 6.02
C GLY A 359 -7.53 20.07 6.77
N ILE A 360 -8.67 20.27 6.08
CA ILE A 360 -9.94 20.65 6.72
C ILE A 360 -10.41 19.53 7.66
N LEU A 361 -10.36 18.27 7.21
CA LEU A 361 -10.75 17.12 8.03
C LEU A 361 -9.81 16.95 9.22
N TRP A 362 -8.50 17.10 9.01
CA TRP A 362 -7.48 17.07 10.05
C TRP A 362 -7.74 18.13 11.12
N LEU A 363 -7.99 19.39 10.73
CA LEU A 363 -8.35 20.48 11.64
C LEU A 363 -9.66 20.22 12.38
N ALA A 364 -10.68 19.68 11.69
CA ALA A 364 -11.96 19.34 12.30
C ALA A 364 -11.82 18.32 13.44
N LEU A 365 -10.84 17.42 13.37
CA LEU A 365 -10.55 16.43 14.41
C LEU A 365 -9.75 16.98 15.60
N ALA A 366 -9.24 18.22 15.53
CA ALA A 366 -8.42 18.81 16.59
C ALA A 366 -9.07 18.75 17.99
N PRO A 367 -10.38 19.05 18.18
CA PRO A 367 -11.01 18.99 19.50
C PRO A 367 -10.89 17.65 20.21
N LEU A 368 -10.81 16.54 19.45
CA LEU A 368 -10.62 15.19 19.99
C LEU A 368 -9.17 14.73 20.02
N LYS A 369 -8.34 15.21 19.07
CA LYS A 369 -7.06 14.58 18.73
C LYS A 369 -5.83 15.46 18.95
N TRP A 370 -5.96 16.74 19.27
CA TRP A 370 -4.83 17.68 19.36
C TRP A 370 -3.71 17.27 20.32
N ARG A 371 -4.04 16.48 21.36
CA ARG A 371 -3.06 15.93 22.33
C ARG A 371 -2.35 14.67 21.84
N ASP A 372 -2.84 14.03 20.80
CA ASP A 372 -2.19 12.85 20.22
C ASP A 372 -1.05 13.32 19.30
N PRO A 373 0.22 12.98 19.57
CA PRO A 373 1.34 13.38 18.71
C PRO A 373 1.18 12.86 17.27
N ARG A 374 0.42 11.78 17.06
CA ARG A 374 0.14 11.25 15.73
C ARG A 374 -0.76 12.18 14.92
N TRP A 375 -1.65 12.95 15.56
CA TRP A 375 -2.44 13.97 14.88
C TRP A 375 -1.57 15.11 14.38
N ALA A 376 -0.67 15.62 15.22
CA ALA A 376 0.28 16.67 14.84
C ALA A 376 1.21 16.21 13.72
N MET A 377 1.74 14.99 13.82
CA MET A 377 2.58 14.39 12.78
C MET A 377 1.84 14.22 11.46
N THR A 378 0.56 13.84 11.50
CA THR A 378 -0.27 13.74 10.29
C THR A 378 -0.40 15.08 9.59
N GLY A 379 -0.71 16.15 10.31
CA GLY A 379 -0.77 17.50 9.74
C GLY A 379 0.58 17.97 9.18
N LEU A 380 1.66 17.74 9.93
CA LEU A 380 3.02 18.09 9.50
C LEU A 380 3.42 17.37 8.21
N LEU A 381 3.19 16.06 8.12
CA LEU A 381 3.54 15.29 6.93
C LEU A 381 2.69 15.70 5.73
N LEU A 382 1.37 15.86 5.89
CA LEU A 382 0.50 16.33 4.81
C LEU A 382 0.87 17.75 4.34
N ALA A 383 1.44 18.58 5.20
CA ALA A 383 1.93 19.91 4.85
C ALA A 383 3.30 19.89 4.14
N VAL A 384 4.22 19.01 4.54
CA VAL A 384 5.61 19.01 4.05
C VAL A 384 5.80 18.16 2.80
N ILE A 385 5.12 17.02 2.70
CA ILE A 385 5.25 16.07 1.58
C ILE A 385 5.12 16.73 0.19
N PRO A 386 4.19 17.69 -0.05
CA PRO A 386 4.03 18.31 -1.37
C PRO A 386 5.31 18.97 -1.89
N PHE A 387 6.14 19.53 -1.01
CA PHE A 387 7.35 20.25 -1.40
C PHE A 387 8.53 19.34 -1.74
N ILE A 388 8.45 18.04 -1.45
CA ILE A 388 9.54 17.10 -1.68
C ILE A 388 9.37 16.46 -3.07
N GLN A 389 10.40 16.58 -3.90
CA GLN A 389 10.48 15.93 -5.19
C GLN A 389 11.50 14.79 -5.15
N LEU A 390 11.06 13.59 -5.50
CA LEU A 390 11.91 12.41 -5.66
C LEU A 390 11.50 11.66 -6.93
N GLY A 391 12.43 11.56 -7.88
CA GLY A 391 12.17 11.07 -9.23
C GLY A 391 11.53 12.12 -10.14
N SER A 392 11.20 11.69 -11.36
CA SER A 392 10.72 12.59 -12.42
C SER A 392 9.22 12.90 -12.37
N GLY A 393 8.53 12.66 -11.25
CA GLY A 393 7.07 12.66 -11.19
C GLY A 393 6.46 12.91 -9.81
N ARG A 394 5.14 12.65 -9.72
CA ARG A 394 4.28 12.91 -8.55
C ARG A 394 4.37 11.82 -7.47
N ASP A 395 5.21 10.81 -7.69
CA ASP A 395 5.21 9.57 -6.91
C ASP A 395 5.54 9.80 -5.45
N PHE A 396 6.45 10.73 -5.11
CA PHE A 396 6.71 11.02 -3.70
C PHE A 396 5.45 11.49 -2.98
N VAL A 397 4.76 12.49 -3.55
CA VAL A 397 3.54 13.07 -2.97
C VAL A 397 2.44 12.03 -2.84
N MET A 398 2.26 11.18 -3.87
CA MET A 398 1.22 10.14 -3.87
C MET A 398 1.53 8.95 -2.95
N ARG A 399 2.80 8.52 -2.85
CA ARG A 399 3.17 7.27 -2.16
C ARG A 399 3.63 7.50 -0.72
N ALA A 400 4.34 8.60 -0.43
CA ALA A 400 4.72 8.92 0.94
C ALA A 400 3.51 9.37 1.79
N SER A 401 2.46 9.91 1.16
CA SER A 401 1.23 10.32 1.85
C SER A 401 0.32 9.15 2.26
N ILE A 402 0.57 7.93 1.78
CA ILE A 402 -0.25 6.75 2.12
C ILE A 402 -0.37 6.59 3.64
N ALA A 403 0.75 6.67 4.37
CA ALA A 403 0.74 6.53 5.82
C ALA A 403 -0.06 7.64 6.53
N PRO A 404 0.21 8.96 6.33
CA PRO A 404 -0.55 10.00 6.99
C PRO A 404 -2.03 10.04 6.60
N LEU A 405 -2.40 9.75 5.35
CA LEU A 405 -3.82 9.62 4.94
C LEU A 405 -4.50 8.44 5.65
N PHE A 406 -3.80 7.31 5.80
CA PHE A 406 -4.32 6.16 6.54
C PHE A 406 -4.48 6.46 8.04
N TYR A 407 -3.55 7.20 8.65
CA TYR A 407 -3.72 7.72 10.02
C TYR A 407 -4.90 8.68 10.14
N LEU A 408 -5.07 9.59 9.18
CA LEU A 408 -6.22 10.50 9.13
C LEU A 408 -7.54 9.73 9.05
N MET A 409 -7.65 8.75 8.16
CA MET A 409 -8.82 7.87 8.05
C MET A 409 -9.10 7.15 9.37
N MET A 410 -8.07 6.60 10.01
CA MET A 410 -8.24 5.92 11.29
C MET A 410 -8.73 6.87 12.41
N MET A 411 -8.20 8.09 12.48
CA MET A 411 -8.65 9.09 13.46
C MET A 411 -10.10 9.54 13.18
N THR A 412 -10.46 9.69 11.91
CA THR A 412 -11.84 9.96 11.47
C THR A 412 -12.78 8.83 11.87
N GLY A 413 -12.41 7.58 11.58
CA GLY A 413 -13.18 6.39 11.95
C GLY A 413 -13.40 6.28 13.45
N GLU A 414 -12.38 6.56 14.26
CA GLU A 414 -12.54 6.64 15.72
C GLU A 414 -13.53 7.72 16.14
N ALA A 415 -13.48 8.91 15.53
CA ALA A 415 -14.40 9.99 15.84
C ALA A 415 -15.85 9.63 15.46
N ILE A 416 -16.09 9.07 14.26
CA ILE A 416 -17.45 8.81 13.78
C ILE A 416 -18.09 7.52 14.33
N PHE A 417 -17.27 6.56 14.80
CA PHE A 417 -17.77 5.31 15.37
C PHE A 417 -17.94 5.34 16.90
N GLN A 418 -17.41 6.34 17.59
CA GLN A 418 -17.60 6.54 19.02
C GLN A 418 -18.96 7.17 19.32
N LYS A 419 -19.70 6.58 20.27
CA LYS A 419 -21.03 7.09 20.70
C LYS A 419 -20.94 8.43 21.44
N THR A 420 -19.80 8.73 22.03
CA THR A 420 -19.56 9.91 22.88
C THR A 420 -19.15 11.15 22.10
N THR A 421 -18.94 11.04 20.79
CA THR A 421 -18.50 12.16 19.95
C THR A 421 -19.57 13.25 19.89
N PRO A 422 -19.21 14.54 20.05
CA PRO A 422 -20.15 15.64 19.94
C PRO A 422 -20.91 15.64 18.60
N ARG A 423 -22.23 15.88 18.64
CA ARG A 423 -23.10 15.84 17.45
C ARG A 423 -22.62 16.77 16.33
N LEU A 424 -22.18 17.98 16.67
CA LEU A 424 -21.68 18.94 15.69
C LEU A 424 -20.46 18.38 14.94
N LEU A 425 -19.50 17.81 15.66
CA LEU A 425 -18.31 17.21 15.04
C LEU A 425 -18.65 16.01 14.16
N LEU A 426 -19.61 15.17 14.59
CA LEU A 426 -20.12 14.07 13.76
C LEU A 426 -20.70 14.59 12.44
N ILE A 427 -21.58 15.60 12.51
CA ILE A 427 -22.18 16.23 11.33
C ILE A 427 -21.09 16.81 10.42
N THR A 428 -20.12 17.54 10.97
CA THR A 428 -18.99 18.08 10.22
C THR A 428 -18.21 16.97 9.51
N CYS A 429 -17.87 15.88 10.19
CA CYS A 429 -17.16 14.76 9.56
C CYS A 429 -17.98 14.15 8.41
N TYR A 430 -19.29 13.92 8.59
CA TYR A 430 -20.12 13.37 7.52
C TYR A 430 -20.30 14.34 6.34
N LEU A 431 -20.40 15.65 6.59
CA LEU A 431 -20.46 16.68 5.54
C LEU A 431 -19.15 16.78 4.73
N LEU A 432 -18.01 16.43 5.32
CA LEU A 432 -16.74 16.35 4.61
C LEU A 432 -16.57 15.02 3.86
N LEU A 433 -16.95 13.90 4.49
CA LEU A 433 -16.82 12.56 3.89
C LEU A 433 -17.76 12.37 2.69
N ALA A 434 -18.96 12.98 2.69
CA ALA A 434 -19.92 12.85 1.60
C ALA A 434 -19.39 13.35 0.24
N PRO A 435 -18.94 14.61 0.06
CA PRO A 435 -18.34 15.06 -1.19
C PRO A 435 -17.00 14.38 -1.47
N GLY A 436 -16.24 14.00 -0.43
CA GLY A 436 -15.00 13.22 -0.62
C GLY A 436 -15.25 11.85 -1.24
N SER A 437 -16.36 11.19 -0.87
CA SER A 437 -16.73 9.89 -1.45
C SER A 437 -16.99 9.90 -2.96
N PHE A 438 -17.10 11.07 -3.60
CA PHE A 438 -17.29 11.14 -5.05
C PHE A 438 -16.09 10.58 -5.80
N THR A 439 -14.87 10.81 -5.34
CA THR A 439 -13.66 10.27 -5.97
C THR A 439 -13.69 8.75 -6.08
N PRO A 440 -13.82 7.97 -4.97
CA PRO A 440 -13.91 6.51 -5.07
C PRO A 440 -15.15 6.04 -5.83
N LEU A 441 -16.28 6.77 -5.75
CA LEU A 441 -17.46 6.46 -6.55
C LEU A 441 -17.21 6.61 -8.05
N TYR A 442 -16.46 7.64 -8.48
CA TYR A 442 -16.15 7.88 -9.89
C TYR A 442 -15.15 6.84 -10.42
N GLU A 443 -14.17 6.44 -9.61
CA GLU A 443 -13.25 5.34 -9.94
C GLU A 443 -14.00 4.02 -10.14
N ILE A 444 -14.90 3.67 -9.21
CA ILE A 444 -15.75 2.46 -9.33
C ILE A 444 -16.68 2.58 -10.53
N ASN A 445 -17.32 3.74 -10.73
CA ASN A 445 -18.25 3.95 -11.83
C ASN A 445 -17.55 3.91 -13.19
N ARG A 446 -16.32 4.43 -13.31
CA ARG A 446 -15.52 4.30 -14.53
C ARG A 446 -15.31 2.84 -14.88
N SER A 447 -14.90 2.03 -13.91
CA SER A 447 -14.68 0.60 -14.13
C SER A 447 -15.97 -0.12 -14.51
N ILE A 448 -17.08 0.14 -13.81
CA ILE A 448 -18.40 -0.43 -14.14
C ILE A 448 -18.83 -0.02 -15.55
N TYR A 449 -18.76 1.26 -15.87
CA TYR A 449 -19.19 1.82 -17.15
C TYR A 449 -18.40 1.21 -18.31
N ARG A 450 -17.07 1.20 -18.25
CA ARG A 450 -16.21 0.62 -19.29
C ARG A 450 -16.36 -0.89 -19.39
N THR A 451 -16.61 -1.57 -18.26
CA THR A 451 -16.89 -3.01 -18.25
C THR A 451 -18.23 -3.32 -18.92
N TYR A 452 -19.26 -2.54 -18.61
CA TYR A 452 -20.58 -2.66 -19.22
C TYR A 452 -20.54 -2.39 -20.72
N GLU A 453 -19.89 -1.30 -21.11
CA GLU A 453 -19.68 -0.92 -22.51
C GLU A 453 -19.07 -2.09 -23.30
N TYR A 454 -17.98 -2.67 -22.81
CA TYR A 454 -17.31 -3.77 -23.50
C TYR A 454 -18.20 -5.02 -23.68
N TYR A 455 -18.88 -5.46 -22.63
CA TYR A 455 -19.64 -6.72 -22.68
C TYR A 455 -21.00 -6.59 -23.36
N PHE A 456 -21.67 -5.45 -23.21
CA PHE A 456 -23.09 -5.31 -23.57
C PHE A 456 -23.36 -4.27 -24.66
N VAL A 457 -22.45 -3.34 -24.91
CA VAL A 457 -22.63 -2.28 -25.93
C VAL A 457 -21.79 -2.55 -27.17
N LEU A 458 -20.53 -2.95 -27.00
CA LEU A 458 -19.65 -3.21 -28.13
C LEU A 458 -19.94 -4.54 -28.81
N ASP A 459 -20.11 -4.47 -30.13
CA ASP A 459 -20.10 -5.63 -31.01
C ASP A 459 -18.72 -6.31 -30.97
N PRO A 460 -18.63 -7.64 -31.15
CA PRO A 460 -17.36 -8.35 -31.18
C PRO A 460 -16.33 -7.78 -32.18
N SER A 461 -16.77 -7.17 -33.27
CA SER A 461 -15.92 -6.50 -34.25
C SER A 461 -15.32 -5.18 -33.78
N GLN A 462 -15.94 -4.52 -32.78
CA GLN A 462 -15.46 -3.28 -32.18
C GLN A 462 -14.50 -3.51 -31.01
N ARG A 463 -14.43 -4.74 -30.51
CA ARG A 463 -13.51 -5.11 -29.42
C ARG A 463 -12.09 -5.15 -29.96
N ALA A 464 -11.19 -4.46 -29.25
CA ALA A 464 -9.79 -4.42 -29.61
C ALA A 464 -9.21 -5.83 -29.57
N GLN A 465 -8.52 -6.20 -30.64
CA GLN A 465 -7.71 -7.41 -30.65
C GLN A 465 -6.29 -7.04 -30.18
N SER A 466 -5.63 -7.97 -29.49
CA SER A 466 -4.23 -7.79 -29.11
C SER A 466 -3.41 -7.59 -30.37
N SER A 467 -2.80 -6.42 -30.53
CA SER A 467 -1.85 -6.19 -31.61
C SER A 467 -0.63 -7.08 -31.34
N GLY A 468 -0.33 -8.02 -32.23
CA GLY A 468 0.90 -8.81 -32.16
C GLY A 468 2.18 -7.99 -32.42
N GLU A 469 2.03 -6.67 -32.59
CA GLU A 469 3.13 -5.73 -32.76
C GLU A 469 3.88 -5.51 -31.44
N VAL A 470 5.21 -5.56 -31.54
CA VAL A 470 6.09 -5.28 -30.41
C VAL A 470 6.12 -3.76 -30.18
N ILE A 471 5.57 -3.32 -29.06
CA ILE A 471 5.60 -1.91 -28.65
C ILE A 471 6.92 -1.63 -27.92
N THR A 472 7.60 -0.55 -28.32
CA THR A 472 8.84 -0.06 -27.68
C THR A 472 8.64 1.21 -26.86
N HIS A 473 7.53 1.92 -27.07
CA HIS A 473 7.18 3.17 -26.40
C HIS A 473 5.68 3.22 -26.11
N LEU A 474 5.31 3.56 -24.88
CA LEU A 474 3.93 3.83 -24.52
C LEU A 474 3.70 5.34 -24.44
N GLU A 475 2.76 5.84 -25.23
CA GLU A 475 2.36 7.25 -25.18
C GLU A 475 1.86 7.64 -23.79
N GLN A 476 2.05 8.92 -23.43
CA GLN A 476 1.57 9.43 -22.15
C GLN A 476 0.05 9.22 -22.02
N PRO A 477 -0.45 8.93 -20.81
CA PRO A 477 -1.87 8.74 -20.60
C PRO A 477 -2.64 10.00 -20.97
N GLY A 478 -3.73 9.82 -21.71
CA GLY A 478 -4.74 10.85 -21.91
C GLY A 478 -5.69 10.94 -20.71
N ALA A 479 -6.94 11.32 -20.95
CA ALA A 479 -7.96 11.27 -19.93
C ALA A 479 -8.34 9.79 -19.63
N PRO A 480 -8.26 9.31 -18.37
CA PRO A 480 -8.36 7.88 -18.06
C PRO A 480 -9.68 7.21 -18.46
N GLU A 481 -10.76 7.97 -18.58
CA GLU A 481 -12.04 7.46 -19.08
C GLU A 481 -11.99 6.96 -20.52
N TYR A 482 -10.98 7.35 -21.31
CA TYR A 482 -10.77 6.94 -22.70
C TYR A 482 -9.64 5.92 -22.89
N ASP A 483 -9.05 5.40 -21.81
CA ASP A 483 -7.93 4.44 -21.90
C ASP A 483 -8.33 3.17 -22.65
N HIS A 484 -7.44 2.70 -23.53
CA HIS A 484 -7.56 1.48 -24.36
C HIS A 484 -9.00 1.19 -24.84
N PRO A 485 -9.51 1.98 -25.80
CA PRO A 485 -10.88 1.83 -26.29
C PRO A 485 -11.10 0.43 -26.86
N GLY A 486 -12.28 -0.13 -26.60
CA GLY A 486 -12.62 -1.48 -27.04
C GLY A 486 -11.94 -2.62 -26.27
N SER A 487 -11.15 -2.35 -25.23
CA SER A 487 -10.54 -3.37 -24.35
C SER A 487 -10.85 -3.13 -22.88
N LEU A 488 -10.92 -4.21 -22.11
CA LEU A 488 -10.93 -4.18 -20.63
C LEU A 488 -9.52 -4.18 -20.03
N VAL A 489 -8.58 -4.86 -20.70
CA VAL A 489 -7.28 -5.15 -20.15
C VAL A 489 -6.28 -4.16 -20.73
N ALA A 490 -5.45 -3.61 -19.84
CA ALA A 490 -4.33 -2.77 -20.22
C ALA A 490 -3.14 -3.67 -20.58
N ASP A 491 -3.11 -4.25 -21.78
CA ASP A 491 -2.14 -5.27 -22.20
C ASP A 491 -1.28 -4.88 -23.42
N LYS A 492 -1.33 -3.61 -23.83
CA LYS A 492 -0.47 -3.06 -24.90
C LYS A 492 1.01 -3.43 -24.71
N ILE A 493 1.52 -3.32 -23.48
CA ILE A 493 2.88 -3.78 -23.16
C ILE A 493 2.82 -5.25 -22.74
N GLN A 494 3.28 -6.15 -23.60
CA GLN A 494 3.35 -7.58 -23.28
C GLN A 494 4.62 -7.95 -22.50
N THR A 495 5.73 -7.23 -22.73
CA THR A 495 7.01 -7.44 -22.06
C THR A 495 7.78 -6.12 -21.97
N MET A 496 8.52 -5.93 -20.88
CA MET A 496 9.35 -4.74 -20.70
C MET A 496 10.64 -4.81 -21.54
N LYS A 497 10.99 -5.99 -22.09
CA LYS A 497 12.26 -6.23 -22.79
C LYS A 497 12.56 -5.24 -23.91
N PHE A 498 11.53 -4.75 -24.60
CA PHE A 498 11.66 -3.90 -25.79
C PHE A 498 11.40 -2.42 -25.49
N MET A 499 11.06 -2.07 -24.25
CA MET A 499 10.72 -0.71 -23.88
C MET A 499 12.00 0.15 -23.76
N ASP A 500 12.01 1.32 -24.40
CA ASP A 500 13.13 2.26 -24.38
C ASP A 500 12.76 3.68 -23.90
N ASP A 501 11.48 3.90 -23.59
CA ASP A 501 10.94 5.20 -23.23
C ASP A 501 11.37 5.68 -21.82
N LYS A 502 11.09 6.95 -21.50
CA LYS A 502 11.48 7.56 -20.22
C LYS A 502 10.83 6.88 -19.01
N LEU A 503 9.58 6.42 -19.11
CA LEU A 503 8.84 5.80 -18.01
C LEU A 503 9.30 4.36 -17.75
N SER A 504 9.73 3.63 -18.80
CA SER A 504 10.30 2.28 -18.64
C SER A 504 11.50 2.23 -17.67
N LYS A 505 12.25 3.34 -17.54
CA LYS A 505 13.37 3.50 -16.59
C LYS A 505 12.94 3.38 -15.13
N ASN A 506 11.67 3.57 -14.81
CA ASN A 506 11.14 3.32 -13.46
C ASN A 506 11.08 1.83 -13.11
N PHE A 507 11.18 0.95 -14.11
CA PHE A 507 11.07 -0.51 -13.96
C PHE A 507 12.36 -1.22 -14.34
N ILE A 508 13.06 -0.77 -15.38
CA ILE A 508 14.27 -1.40 -15.91
C ILE A 508 15.48 -0.54 -15.52
N ALA A 509 16.50 -1.17 -14.97
CA ALA A 509 17.74 -0.49 -14.60
C ALA A 509 18.96 -1.11 -15.27
N ASN A 510 19.95 -0.27 -15.60
CA ASN A 510 21.29 -0.75 -15.92
C ASN A 510 22.04 -1.07 -14.63
N VAL A 511 22.13 -2.35 -14.30
CA VAL A 511 22.64 -2.80 -13.00
C VAL A 511 24.11 -3.21 -13.01
N ARG A 512 24.81 -3.11 -14.15
CA ARG A 512 26.21 -3.57 -14.25
C ARG A 512 27.11 -3.04 -13.13
N GLN A 513 26.93 -1.77 -12.77
CA GLN A 513 27.76 -1.14 -11.74
C GLN A 513 27.18 -1.23 -10.33
N SER A 514 25.96 -1.72 -10.16
CA SER A 514 25.30 -1.75 -8.85
C SER A 514 25.93 -2.79 -7.93
N LEU A 515 25.97 -2.46 -6.63
CA LEU A 515 26.46 -3.38 -5.60
C LEU A 515 25.56 -4.62 -5.50
N PHE A 516 24.26 -4.44 -5.69
CA PHE A 516 23.30 -5.54 -5.70
C PHE A 516 23.66 -6.58 -6.77
N TYR A 517 23.85 -6.16 -8.01
CA TYR A 517 24.15 -7.09 -9.09
C TYR A 517 25.50 -7.78 -8.90
N LYS A 518 26.54 -7.03 -8.53
CA LYS A 518 27.91 -7.57 -8.38
C LYS A 518 28.06 -8.60 -7.27
N TYR A 519 27.40 -8.37 -6.13
CA TYR A 519 27.68 -9.12 -4.90
C TYR A 519 26.51 -9.97 -4.40
N LEU A 520 25.27 -9.56 -4.68
CA LEU A 520 24.08 -10.21 -4.15
C LEU A 520 23.33 -11.03 -5.19
N ALA A 521 23.21 -10.54 -6.43
CA ALA A 521 22.38 -11.18 -7.44
C ALA A 521 22.90 -12.58 -7.83
N SER A 522 21.99 -13.52 -8.12
CA SER A 522 22.33 -14.91 -8.47
C SER A 522 23.11 -15.10 -9.77
N HIS A 523 23.35 -14.02 -10.55
CA HIS A 523 24.16 -14.01 -11.76
C HIS A 523 25.62 -13.61 -11.56
#